data_AF-A0A7J4T8A8-F1
#
_entry.id   AF-A0A7J4T8A8-F1
#
_cell.length_a   1.000
_cell.length_b   1.000
_cell.length_c   1.000
_cell.angle_alpha   90.00
_cell.angle_beta   90.00
_cell.angle_gamma   90.00
#
_symmetry.space_group_name_H-M   'P 1'
#
loop_
_entity.id
_entity.type
_entity.pdbx_description
1 polymer ?
#
loop_
_entity_poly.entity_id
_entity_poly.type
_entity_poly.pdbx_seq_one_letter_code
_entity_poly.pdbx_strand_id
1 'polypeptide(L)'
;YLEIRSGELIPADGKVVSGSGLVNAAPLTGESLPEKVEAGDSLFAGLVLARGPVIMEVEAVREATRLHGLIDSVHTFKEKPPRLQSSIELFTMIWVPIVLVGAVMAWVMFKDITDWKIVLLLWVVACPCALLLAAPIPHAAALSQAIHRGGIARGGDVLESLAKVNLALLDKTGTLTT
;
A
#
# COMPACT_ATOMS: atom_id res chain seq x y z
N TYR A 1 11.66 -12.49 -31.23
CA TYR A 1 10.41 -12.12 -31.91
C TYR A 1 9.28 -12.98 -31.40
N LEU A 2 8.08 -12.43 -31.29
CA LEU A 2 6.90 -13.08 -30.73
C LEU A 2 5.71 -12.76 -31.64
N GLU A 3 4.99 -13.79 -32.11
CA GLU A 3 3.75 -13.63 -32.87
C GLU A 3 2.59 -13.60 -31.88
N ILE A 4 1.73 -12.59 -31.99
CA ILE A 4 0.54 -12.44 -31.15
C ILE A 4 -0.68 -12.47 -32.04
N ARG A 5 -1.64 -13.31 -31.67
CA ARG A 5 -2.88 -13.51 -32.43
C ARG A 5 -4.04 -12.77 -31.81
N SER A 6 -5.09 -12.58 -32.61
CA SER A 6 -6.32 -11.95 -32.16
C SER A 6 -6.89 -12.69 -30.94
N GLY A 7 -7.17 -11.95 -29.88
CA GLY A 7 -7.66 -12.45 -28.58
C GLY A 7 -6.56 -12.81 -27.59
N GLU A 8 -5.28 -12.81 -27.98
CA GLU A 8 -4.18 -13.14 -27.08
C GLU A 8 -3.75 -11.94 -26.23
N LEU A 9 -3.32 -12.28 -25.02
CA LEU A 9 -2.76 -11.33 -24.05
C LEU A 9 -1.27 -11.14 -24.35
N ILE A 10 -0.83 -9.90 -24.40
CA ILE A 10 0.55 -9.54 -24.71
C ILE A 10 1.44 -9.92 -23.51
N PRO A 11 2.40 -10.85 -23.64
CA PRO A 11 3.13 -11.39 -22.49
C PRO A 11 4.37 -10.59 -22.09
N ALA A 12 4.83 -9.65 -22.92
CA ALA A 12 6.09 -8.92 -22.76
C ALA A 12 6.01 -7.52 -23.40
N ASP A 13 6.91 -6.62 -22.99
CA ASP A 13 7.04 -5.30 -23.60
C ASP A 13 7.94 -5.39 -24.84
N GLY A 14 7.63 -4.61 -25.88
CA GLY A 14 8.45 -4.59 -27.09
C GLY A 14 7.89 -3.73 -28.20
N LYS A 15 8.43 -3.88 -29.41
CA LYS A 15 8.03 -3.10 -30.59
C LYS A 15 7.48 -3.97 -31.70
N VAL A 16 6.48 -3.47 -32.41
CA VAL A 16 5.94 -4.14 -33.59
C VAL A 16 6.96 -4.06 -34.72
N VAL A 17 7.30 -5.22 -35.28
CA VAL A 17 8.23 -5.34 -36.41
C VAL A 17 7.45 -5.56 -37.70
N SER A 18 6.31 -6.25 -37.64
CA SER A 18 5.51 -6.57 -38.80
C SER A 18 4.05 -6.82 -38.42
N GLY A 19 3.13 -6.45 -39.32
CA GLY A 19 1.69 -6.57 -39.13
C GLY A 19 1.04 -5.28 -38.64
N SER A 20 -0.28 -5.29 -38.58
CA SER A 20 -1.09 -4.20 -38.06
C SER A 20 -2.26 -4.79 -37.29
N GLY A 21 -2.65 -4.15 -36.19
CA GLY A 21 -3.69 -4.66 -35.32
C GLY A 21 -4.46 -3.59 -34.59
N LEU A 22 -5.43 -4.05 -33.80
CA LEU A 22 -6.13 -3.24 -32.81
C LEU A 22 -5.79 -3.80 -31.44
N VAL A 23 -5.33 -2.96 -30.53
CA VAL A 23 -4.98 -3.33 -29.16
C VAL A 23 -5.97 -2.70 -28.20
N ASN A 24 -6.49 -3.53 -27.30
CA ASN A 24 -7.28 -3.05 -26.18
C ASN A 24 -6.34 -2.57 -25.07
N ALA A 25 -6.26 -1.25 -24.92
CA ALA A 25 -5.44 -0.57 -23.93
C ALA A 25 -6.17 -0.32 -22.59
N ALA A 26 -7.44 -0.72 -22.46
CA ALA A 26 -8.27 -0.44 -21.28
C ALA A 26 -7.61 -0.86 -19.94
N PRO A 27 -6.90 -2.00 -19.82
CA PRO A 27 -6.27 -2.40 -18.56
C PRO A 27 -5.16 -1.44 -18.05
N LEU A 28 -4.51 -0.69 -18.95
CA LEU A 28 -3.42 0.22 -18.59
C LEU A 28 -3.80 1.70 -18.70
N THR A 29 -4.64 2.06 -19.66
CA THR A 29 -4.98 3.46 -19.98
C THR A 29 -6.38 3.86 -19.55
N GLY A 30 -7.27 2.88 -19.29
CA GLY A 30 -8.69 3.14 -19.02
C GLY A 30 -9.52 3.51 -20.26
N GLU A 31 -8.90 3.63 -21.44
CA GLU A 31 -9.60 3.94 -22.68
C GLU A 31 -10.30 2.71 -23.26
N SER A 32 -11.60 2.83 -23.51
CA SER A 32 -12.45 1.72 -24.01
C SER A 32 -12.30 1.47 -25.51
N LEU A 33 -11.77 2.44 -26.27
CA LEU A 33 -11.60 2.32 -27.71
C LEU A 33 -10.27 1.63 -28.03
N PRO A 34 -10.28 0.53 -28.80
CA PRO A 34 -9.05 -0.12 -29.22
C PRO A 34 -8.17 0.81 -30.07
N GLU A 35 -6.89 0.87 -29.75
CA GLU A 35 -5.91 1.68 -30.46
C GLU A 35 -5.32 0.88 -31.62
N LYS A 36 -5.12 1.55 -32.77
CA LYS A 36 -4.50 0.93 -33.94
C LYS A 36 -2.99 0.90 -33.73
N VAL A 37 -2.39 -0.25 -33.97
CA VAL A 37 -0.94 -0.45 -33.87
C VAL A 37 -0.38 -0.94 -35.22
N GLU A 38 0.76 -0.39 -35.61
CA GLU A 38 1.47 -0.72 -36.85
C GLU A 38 2.97 -0.92 -36.57
N ALA A 39 3.74 -1.30 -37.60
CA ALA A 39 5.18 -1.49 -37.48
C ALA A 39 5.89 -0.22 -36.99
N GLY A 40 6.69 -0.35 -35.93
CA GLY A 40 7.35 0.74 -35.22
C GLY A 40 6.70 1.12 -33.88
N ASP A 41 5.44 0.76 -33.66
CA ASP A 41 4.74 1.08 -32.41
C ASP A 41 5.17 0.18 -31.24
N SER A 42 5.03 0.69 -30.03
CA SER A 42 5.35 -0.05 -28.80
C SER A 42 4.14 -0.80 -28.28
N LEU A 43 4.34 -2.06 -27.90
CA LEU A 43 3.35 -2.92 -27.25
C LEU A 43 3.79 -3.21 -25.82
N PHE A 44 2.84 -3.16 -24.90
CA PHE A 44 3.08 -3.37 -23.47
C PHE A 44 2.43 -4.67 -22.98
N ALA A 45 3.09 -5.33 -22.04
CA ALA A 45 2.59 -6.50 -21.35
C ALA A 45 1.29 -6.18 -20.59
N GLY A 46 0.33 -7.09 -20.66
CA GLY A 46 -0.98 -6.93 -20.02
C GLY A 46 -2.08 -6.37 -20.93
N LEU A 47 -1.72 -5.86 -22.12
CA LEU A 47 -2.71 -5.48 -23.14
C LEU A 47 -3.24 -6.72 -23.87
N VAL A 48 -4.38 -6.56 -24.55
CA VAL A 48 -5.00 -7.65 -25.34
C VAL A 48 -5.07 -7.23 -26.80
N LEU A 49 -4.57 -8.08 -27.70
CA LEU A 49 -4.67 -7.83 -29.13
C LEU A 49 -6.09 -8.15 -29.60
N ALA A 50 -6.93 -7.14 -29.83
CA ALA A 50 -8.30 -7.30 -30.28
C ALA A 50 -8.40 -7.81 -31.73
N ARG A 51 -7.50 -7.36 -32.61
CA ARG A 51 -7.36 -7.85 -33.99
C ARG A 51 -5.90 -7.84 -34.43
N GLY A 52 -5.49 -8.86 -35.18
CA GLY A 52 -4.14 -9.03 -35.73
C GLY A 52 -4.10 -10.02 -36.89
N PRO A 53 -2.95 -10.65 -37.20
CA PRO A 53 -1.80 -10.88 -36.31
C PRO A 53 -0.74 -9.76 -36.32
N VAL A 54 0.07 -9.72 -35.26
CA VAL A 54 1.20 -8.79 -35.09
C VAL A 54 2.44 -9.56 -34.66
N ILE A 55 3.60 -9.26 -35.25
CA ILE A 55 4.90 -9.80 -34.86
C ILE A 55 5.66 -8.68 -34.14
N MET A 56 6.05 -8.95 -32.89
CA MET A 56 6.81 -8.01 -32.07
C MET A 56 8.24 -8.50 -31.76
N GLU A 57 9.17 -7.57 -31.65
CA GLU A 57 10.47 -7.78 -31.04
C GLU A 57 10.36 -7.48 -29.54
N VAL A 58 10.76 -8.45 -28.71
CA VAL A 58 10.66 -8.33 -27.25
C VAL A 58 11.82 -7.47 -26.76
N GLU A 59 11.52 -6.35 -26.11
CA GLU A 59 12.52 -5.47 -25.50
C GLU A 59 12.68 -5.76 -24.00
N ALA A 60 11.61 -6.14 -23.30
CA ALA A 60 11.66 -6.46 -21.88
C ALA A 60 10.69 -7.58 -21.48
N VAL A 61 11.14 -8.44 -20.55
CA VAL A 61 10.40 -9.62 -20.06
C VAL A 61 10.35 -9.64 -18.54
N ARG A 62 9.26 -10.20 -18.00
CA ARG A 62 9.11 -10.52 -16.57
C ARG A 62 9.25 -9.28 -15.68
N GLU A 63 10.29 -9.20 -14.86
CA GLU A 63 10.53 -8.12 -13.88
C GLU A 63 10.88 -6.77 -14.53
N ALA A 64 11.34 -6.80 -15.79
CA ALA A 64 11.69 -5.59 -16.55
C ALA A 64 10.49 -4.96 -17.29
N THR A 65 9.29 -5.56 -17.18
CA THR A 65 8.08 -5.01 -17.82
C THR A 65 7.48 -3.86 -17.03
N ARG A 66 6.85 -2.90 -17.72
CA ARG A 66 6.11 -1.80 -17.07
C ARG A 66 4.99 -2.28 -16.16
N LEU A 67 4.34 -3.38 -16.54
CA LEU A 67 3.30 -4.01 -15.72
C LEU A 67 3.87 -4.50 -14.38
N HIS A 68 5.05 -5.11 -14.38
CA HIS A 68 5.69 -5.54 -13.14
C HIS A 68 6.05 -4.35 -12.25
N GLY A 69 6.57 -3.26 -12.82
CA GLY A 69 6.83 -2.02 -12.08
C GLY A 69 5.57 -1.43 -11.44
N LEU A 70 4.41 -1.52 -12.11
CA LEU A 70 3.12 -1.11 -11.53
C LEU A 70 2.67 -2.05 -10.40
N ILE A 71 2.79 -3.36 -10.58
CA ILE A 71 2.46 -4.35 -9.56
C ILE A 71 3.31 -4.13 -8.31
N ASP A 72 4.63 -4.01 -8.48
CA ASP A 72 5.57 -3.83 -7.37
C ASP A 72 5.32 -2.51 -6.61
N SER A 73 5.03 -1.44 -7.35
CA SER A 73 4.62 -0.16 -6.77
C SER A 73 3.37 -0.32 -5.91
N VAL A 74 2.33 -0.99 -6.40
CA VAL A 74 1.07 -1.23 -5.66
C VAL A 74 1.28 -2.10 -4.43
N HIS A 75 2.18 -3.09 -4.49
CA HIS A 75 2.49 -3.94 -3.34
C HIS A 75 3.26 -3.20 -2.25
N THR A 76 4.22 -2.35 -2.63
CA THR A 76 5.04 -1.55 -1.69
C THR A 76 4.21 -0.59 -0.84
N PHE A 77 3.06 -0.12 -1.34
CA PHE A 77 2.17 0.78 -0.57
C PHE A 77 1.39 0.10 0.56
N LYS A 78 1.29 -1.24 0.61
CA LYS A 78 0.43 -1.93 1.58
C LYS A 78 1.02 -2.06 2.99
N GLU A 79 2.33 -1.90 3.17
CA GLU A 79 3.02 -2.33 4.40
C GLU A 79 3.35 -1.20 5.39
N LYS A 80 2.71 -0.03 5.29
CA LYS A 80 2.94 1.03 6.28
C LYS A 80 2.02 0.87 7.49
N PRO A 81 2.57 0.76 8.72
CA PRO A 81 1.76 0.82 9.92
C PRO A 81 1.10 2.21 10.06
N PRO A 82 -0.05 2.30 10.77
CA PRO A 82 -0.71 3.58 11.03
C PRO A 82 0.23 4.57 11.72
N ARG A 83 0.11 5.88 11.42
CA ARG A 83 1.03 6.90 11.97
C ARG A 83 0.82 7.08 13.47
N LEU A 84 -0.42 6.90 13.95
CA LEU A 84 -0.72 6.97 15.38
C LEU A 84 -0.04 5.82 16.15
N GLN A 85 0.00 4.62 15.57
CA GLN A 85 0.71 3.48 16.15
C GLN A 85 2.22 3.76 16.24
N SER A 86 2.81 4.30 15.16
CA SER A 86 4.24 4.69 15.16
C SER A 86 4.56 5.75 16.22
N SER A 87 3.62 6.64 16.53
CA SER A 87 3.80 7.70 17.55
C SER A 87 3.80 7.13 18.97
N ILE A 88 2.96 6.13 19.24
CA ILE A 88 2.91 5.43 20.53
C ILE A 88 4.16 4.57 20.72
N GLU A 89 4.66 3.93 19.66
CA GLU A 89 5.91 3.16 19.68
C GLU A 89 7.10 4.07 20.01
N LEU A 90 7.18 5.27 19.40
CA LEU A 90 8.23 6.25 19.71
C LEU A 90 8.15 6.74 21.17
N PHE A 91 6.94 7.01 21.66
CA PHE A 91 6.75 7.37 23.08
C PHE A 91 7.21 6.25 24.00
N THR A 92 6.81 5.00 23.71
CA THR A 92 7.15 3.82 24.52
C THR A 92 8.65 3.56 24.54
N MET A 93 9.33 3.79 23.41
CA MET A 93 10.79 3.66 23.28
C MET A 93 11.55 4.59 24.24
N ILE A 94 10.98 5.75 24.56
CA ILE A 94 11.57 6.73 25.49
C ILE A 94 11.05 6.51 26.92
N TRP A 95 9.75 6.23 27.08
CA TRP A 95 9.10 6.10 28.39
C TRP A 95 9.57 4.88 29.19
N VAL A 96 9.68 3.73 28.54
CA VAL A 96 10.08 2.46 29.19
C VAL A 96 11.47 2.56 29.86
N PRO A 97 12.55 3.01 29.18
CA PRO A 97 13.84 3.14 29.84
C PRO A 97 13.85 4.21 30.94
N ILE A 98 13.10 5.31 30.78
CA ILE A 98 12.97 6.35 31.82
C ILE A 98 12.37 5.77 33.10
N VAL A 99 11.28 5.00 33.00
CA VAL A 99 10.62 4.40 34.16
C VAL A 99 11.49 3.32 34.81
N LEU A 100 12.13 2.47 33.99
CA LEU A 100 13.00 1.40 34.49
C LEU A 100 14.18 1.97 35.29
N VAL A 101 14.90 2.92 34.72
CA VAL A 101 16.08 3.53 35.37
C VAL A 101 15.65 4.49 36.48
N GLY A 102 14.61 5.28 36.25
CA GLY A 102 14.10 6.28 37.19
C GLY A 102 13.61 5.67 38.49
N ALA A 103 12.92 4.53 38.45
CA ALA A 103 12.47 3.84 39.66
C ALA A 103 13.64 3.33 40.52
N VAL A 104 14.68 2.78 39.89
CA VAL A 104 15.90 2.33 40.58
C VAL A 104 16.67 3.53 41.14
N MET A 105 16.84 4.60 40.37
CA MET A 105 17.48 5.84 40.85
C MET A 105 16.74 6.45 42.03
N ALA A 106 15.41 6.50 41.98
CA ALA A 106 14.59 7.00 43.09
C ALA A 106 14.83 6.17 44.37
N TRP A 107 14.86 4.84 44.26
CA TRP A 107 15.15 3.98 45.41
C TRP A 107 16.55 4.23 46.00
N VAL A 108 17.59 4.42 45.17
CA VAL A 108 18.96 4.69 45.64
C VAL A 108 19.10 6.08 46.27
N MET A 109 18.38 7.08 45.75
CA MET A 109 18.43 8.46 46.26
C MET A 109 17.70 8.60 47.60
N PHE A 110 16.54 7.96 47.74
CA PHE A 110 15.76 7.97 48.98
C PHE A 110 16.17 6.79 49.87
N LYS A 111 17.40 6.87 50.42
CA LYS A 111 18.03 5.83 51.27
C LYS A 111 17.23 5.42 52.52
N ASP A 112 16.23 6.19 52.92
CA ASP A 112 15.33 5.88 54.03
C ASP A 112 14.28 4.80 53.67
N ILE A 113 14.13 4.48 52.39
CA ILE A 113 13.18 3.47 51.91
C ILE A 113 13.89 2.12 51.81
N THR A 114 13.93 1.39 52.93
CA THR A 114 14.48 0.03 52.98
C THR A 114 13.67 -0.98 52.15
N ASP A 115 12.44 -0.64 51.79
CA ASP A 115 11.54 -1.54 51.05
C ASP A 115 11.70 -1.40 49.53
N TRP A 116 12.47 -2.33 48.95
CA TRP A 116 12.69 -2.45 47.50
C TRP A 116 11.39 -2.60 46.69
N LYS A 117 10.28 -2.99 47.32
CA LYS A 117 8.97 -3.14 46.69
C LYS A 117 8.45 -1.84 46.06
N ILE A 118 8.98 -0.68 46.46
CA ILE A 118 8.58 0.60 45.85
C ILE A 118 8.94 0.67 44.37
N VAL A 119 10.03 0.00 43.96
CA VAL A 119 10.44 -0.09 42.54
C VAL A 119 9.40 -0.87 41.74
N LEU A 120 8.92 -2.00 42.27
CA LEU A 120 7.86 -2.80 41.65
C LEU A 120 6.56 -2.01 41.53
N LEU A 121 6.18 -1.28 42.58
CA LEU A 121 4.98 -0.43 42.56
C LEU A 121 5.07 0.65 41.48
N LEU A 122 6.23 1.31 41.35
CA LEU A 122 6.47 2.32 40.31
C LEU A 122 6.36 1.72 38.91
N TRP A 123 6.94 0.54 38.67
CA TRP A 123 6.85 -0.12 37.36
C TRP A 123 5.43 -0.53 37.00
N VAL A 124 4.66 -1.08 37.95
CA VAL A 124 3.27 -1.48 37.72
C VAL A 124 2.39 -0.26 37.41
N VAL A 125 2.52 0.81 38.18
CA VAL A 125 1.74 2.04 38.01
C VAL A 125 2.10 2.74 36.69
N ALA A 126 3.36 2.65 36.27
CA ALA A 126 3.84 3.31 35.06
C ALA A 126 3.61 2.52 33.76
N CYS A 127 3.00 1.31 33.79
CA CYS A 127 2.66 0.59 32.57
C CYS A 127 1.72 1.44 31.69
N PRO A 128 2.11 1.80 30.45
CA PRO A 128 1.25 2.52 29.52
C PRO A 128 0.24 1.58 28.82
N CYS A 129 -0.33 0.64 29.56
CA CYS A 129 -1.17 -0.44 29.06
C CYS A 129 -2.39 0.10 28.27
N ALA A 130 -3.04 1.16 28.77
CA ALA A 130 -4.17 1.80 28.08
C ALA A 130 -3.76 2.59 26.82
N LEU A 131 -2.57 3.17 26.82
CA LEU A 131 -2.04 3.94 25.69
C LEU A 131 -1.74 3.02 24.50
N LEU A 132 -1.19 1.82 24.74
CA LEU A 132 -0.92 0.84 23.69
C LEU A 132 -2.20 0.40 22.95
N LEU A 133 -3.32 0.31 23.66
CA LEU A 133 -4.61 -0.07 23.10
C LEU A 133 -5.34 1.08 22.40
N ALA A 134 -4.90 2.33 22.62
CA ALA A 134 -5.58 3.51 22.09
C ALA A 134 -5.50 3.63 20.56
N ALA A 135 -4.49 3.04 19.91
CA ALA A 135 -4.39 3.02 18.44
C ALA A 135 -5.19 1.89 17.77
N PRO A 136 -5.03 0.60 18.14
CA PRO A 136 -5.64 -0.49 17.38
C PRO A 136 -7.16 -0.59 17.56
N ILE A 137 -7.70 -0.29 18.75
CA ILE A 137 -9.14 -0.46 19.03
C ILE A 137 -10.00 0.48 18.18
N PRO A 138 -9.75 1.81 18.14
CA PRO A 138 -10.54 2.71 17.29
C PRO A 138 -10.39 2.42 15.80
N HIS A 139 -9.19 2.02 15.35
CA HIS A 139 -8.95 1.62 13.97
C HIS A 139 -9.77 0.40 13.56
N ALA A 140 -9.77 -0.66 14.39
CA ALA A 140 -10.58 -1.84 14.14
C ALA A 140 -12.08 -1.52 14.13
N ALA A 141 -12.55 -0.69 15.06
CA ALA A 141 -13.94 -0.25 15.12
C ALA A 141 -14.34 0.60 13.90
N ALA A 142 -13.47 1.51 13.44
CA ALA A 142 -13.70 2.34 12.26
C ALA A 142 -13.74 1.50 10.98
N LEU A 143 -12.85 0.52 10.85
CA LEU A 143 -12.84 -0.42 9.72
C LEU A 143 -14.13 -1.25 9.69
N SER A 144 -14.56 -1.78 10.83
CA SER A 144 -15.83 -2.51 10.94
C SER A 144 -17.02 -1.66 10.50
N GLN A 145 -17.08 -0.39 10.93
CA GLN A 145 -18.15 0.52 10.53
C GLN A 145 -18.11 0.87 9.04
N ALA A 146 -16.92 1.04 8.45
CA ALA A 146 -16.77 1.30 7.02
C ALA A 146 -17.31 0.13 6.18
N ILE A 147 -16.99 -1.11 6.57
CA ILE A 147 -17.49 -2.32 5.90
C ILE A 147 -19.02 -2.38 5.94
N HIS A 148 -19.63 -2.11 7.09
CA HIS A 148 -21.11 -2.06 7.21
C HIS A 148 -21.77 -0.99 6.32
N ARG A 149 -21.02 0.02 5.86
CA ARG A 149 -21.47 1.07 4.96
C ARG A 149 -21.05 0.84 3.49
N GLY A 150 -20.52 -0.34 3.17
CA GLY A 150 -20.07 -0.68 1.81
C GLY A 150 -18.70 -0.14 1.42
N GLY A 151 -17.94 0.43 2.37
CA GLY A 151 -16.58 0.90 2.17
C GLY A 151 -15.55 -0.18 2.46
N ILE A 152 -14.61 -0.40 1.54
CA ILE A 152 -13.48 -1.32 1.74
C ILE A 152 -12.20 -0.49 1.81
N ALA A 153 -11.62 -0.37 3.01
CA ALA A 153 -10.31 0.24 3.20
C ALA A 153 -9.24 -0.86 3.26
N ARG A 154 -8.18 -0.75 2.45
CA ARG A 154 -7.02 -1.66 2.47
C ARG A 154 -5.75 -0.92 2.84
N GLY A 155 -5.20 -1.20 4.02
CA GLY A 155 -3.95 -0.60 4.52
C GLY A 155 -4.11 0.00 5.91
N GLY A 156 -3.03 0.05 6.70
CA GLY A 156 -3.05 0.49 8.10
C GLY A 156 -3.23 2.00 8.28
N ASP A 157 -2.76 2.80 7.33
CA ASP A 157 -2.78 4.27 7.38
C ASP A 157 -3.92 4.91 6.56
N VAL A 158 -4.73 4.09 5.86
CA VAL A 158 -5.77 4.57 4.94
C VAL A 158 -6.85 5.37 5.66
N LEU A 159 -7.33 4.90 6.81
CA LEU A 159 -8.37 5.60 7.56
C LEU A 159 -7.87 6.94 8.12
N GLU A 160 -6.61 6.99 8.57
CA GLU A 160 -5.98 8.23 9.04
C GLU A 160 -5.73 9.23 7.91
N SER A 161 -5.35 8.72 6.74
CA SER A 161 -5.10 9.54 5.56
C SER A 161 -6.41 10.08 4.99
N LEU A 162 -7.44 9.24 4.90
CA LEU A 162 -8.77 9.61 4.45
C LEU A 162 -9.39 10.71 5.34
N ALA A 163 -9.19 10.63 6.66
CA ALA A 163 -9.64 11.67 7.59
C ALA A 163 -9.02 13.07 7.34
N LYS A 164 -7.90 13.14 6.61
CA LYS A 164 -7.20 14.39 6.27
C LYS A 164 -7.50 14.86 4.84
N VAL A 165 -8.20 14.07 4.03
CA VAL A 165 -8.53 14.42 2.65
C VAL A 165 -9.55 15.55 2.64
N ASN A 166 -9.22 16.61 1.91
CA ASN A 166 -10.08 17.77 1.68
C ASN A 166 -10.49 17.94 0.20
N LEU A 167 -9.84 17.20 -0.70
CA LEU A 167 -10.06 17.24 -2.14
C LEU A 167 -10.19 15.81 -2.65
N ALA A 168 -11.28 15.53 -3.35
CA ALA A 168 -11.46 14.29 -4.10
C ALA A 168 -11.42 14.62 -5.59
N LEU A 169 -10.49 14.00 -6.32
CA LEU A 169 -10.45 14.01 -7.78
C LEU A 169 -11.06 12.69 -8.25
N LEU A 170 -12.17 12.78 -8.99
CA LEU A 170 -12.89 11.62 -9.49
C LEU A 170 -12.56 11.43 -10.97
N ASP A 171 -12.25 10.20 -11.35
CA ASP A 171 -12.11 9.85 -12.75
C ASP A 171 -13.49 9.90 -13.45
N LYS A 172 -13.51 10.22 -14.74
CA LYS A 172 -14.76 10.30 -15.49
C LYS A 172 -15.21 8.92 -15.93
N THR A 173 -14.37 8.25 -16.74
CA THR A 173 -14.70 6.97 -17.38
C THR A 173 -14.62 5.83 -16.36
N GLY A 174 -15.65 4.99 -16.26
CA GLY A 174 -15.69 3.87 -15.32
C GLY A 174 -15.95 4.24 -13.85
N THR A 175 -15.89 5.53 -13.48
CA THR A 175 -16.25 6.01 -12.13
C THR A 175 -17.52 6.87 -12.14
N LEU A 176 -17.55 7.97 -12.91
CA LEU A 176 -18.76 8.80 -13.05
C LEU A 176 -19.67 8.33 -14.18
N THR A 177 -19.10 7.71 -15.21
CA THR A 177 -19.84 7.21 -16.38
C THR A 177 -19.59 5.72 -16.56
N THR A 178 -20.67 4.96 -16.81
CA THR A 178 -20.65 3.53 -17.15
C THR A 178 -20.23 3.26 -18.58
#